data_AF-A0A0F9W2K0-F1
#
_entry.id   AF-A0A0F9W2K0-F1
#
_cell.length_a   1.000
_cell.length_b   1.000
_cell.length_c   1.000
_cell.angle_alpha   90.00
_cell.angle_beta   90.00
_cell.angle_gamma   90.00
#
_symmetry.space_group_name_H-M   'P 1'
#
loop_
_entity.id
_entity.type
_entity.pdbx_description
1 polymer ?
#
loop_
_entity_poly.entity_id
_entity_poly.type
_entity_poly.pdbx_seq_one_letter_code
_entity_poly.pdbx_strand_id
1 'polypeptide(L)'
;MIMSHHAEQRSQERHISPMQLEWLLSYGQESHKRGVRLFHFDRTSYFQLIREVDPENLALALRSRNIYAVITESRVITVGYRDERLKPRKSHKRIRRRSPDRQGIHCIQRRSR
;
A
#
# COMPACT_ATOMS: atom_id res chain seq x y z
N MET A 1 12.72 11.53 -17.25
CA MET A 1 11.91 10.31 -17.05
C MET A 1 11.02 10.11 -18.27
N ILE A 2 10.93 8.92 -18.88
CA ILE A 2 10.06 8.69 -20.05
C ILE A 2 8.71 8.16 -19.57
N MET A 3 7.62 8.88 -19.89
CA MET A 3 6.26 8.45 -19.60
C MET A 3 5.59 7.82 -20.82
N SER A 4 4.61 6.96 -20.57
CA SER A 4 3.62 6.61 -21.58
C SER A 4 2.52 7.66 -21.63
N HIS A 5 1.84 7.77 -22.77
CA HIS A 5 0.67 8.64 -22.90
C HIS A 5 -0.38 8.34 -21.83
N HIS A 6 -0.56 7.05 -21.50
CA HIS A 6 -1.43 6.64 -20.40
C HIS A 6 -0.97 7.19 -19.04
N ALA A 7 0.33 7.10 -18.74
CA ALA A 7 0.88 7.62 -17.49
C ALA A 7 0.77 9.15 -17.40
N GLU A 8 1.02 9.88 -18.49
CA GLU A 8 0.87 11.34 -18.56
C GLU A 8 -0.57 11.75 -18.26
N GLN A 9 -1.53 11.15 -18.97
CA GLN A 9 -2.95 11.42 -18.75
C GLN A 9 -3.37 11.14 -17.30
N ARG A 10 -2.94 10.00 -16.74
CA ARG A 10 -3.23 9.67 -15.34
C ARG A 10 -2.59 10.62 -14.33
N SER A 11 -1.39 11.13 -14.63
CA SER A 11 -0.70 12.11 -13.78
C SER A 11 -1.51 13.41 -13.72
N GLN A 12 -2.00 13.86 -14.88
CA GLN A 12 -2.82 15.05 -15.01
C GLN A 12 -4.18 14.89 -14.30
N GLU A 13 -4.92 13.83 -14.60
CA GLU A 13 -6.23 13.53 -13.97
C GLU A 13 -6.15 13.51 -12.44
N ARG A 14 -5.03 13.05 -11.90
CA ARG A 14 -4.82 12.87 -10.46
C ARG A 14 -4.04 14.00 -9.82
N HIS A 15 -3.67 15.04 -10.56
CA HIS A 15 -2.87 16.15 -10.05
C HIS A 15 -1.57 15.69 -9.36
N ILE A 16 -0.95 14.64 -9.92
CA ILE A 16 0.35 14.13 -9.46
C ILE A 16 1.41 14.94 -10.20
N SER A 17 2.22 15.68 -9.45
CA SER A 17 3.27 16.51 -10.03
C SER A 17 4.50 15.67 -10.41
N PRO A 18 5.32 16.12 -11.37
CA PRO A 18 6.60 15.49 -11.69
C PRO A 18 7.51 15.35 -10.45
N MET A 19 7.54 16.37 -9.59
CA MET A 19 8.34 16.36 -8.36
C MET A 19 7.90 15.25 -7.39
N GLN A 20 6.60 14.99 -7.25
CA GLN A 20 6.11 13.87 -6.44
C GLN A 20 6.55 12.52 -6.99
N LEU A 21 6.64 12.41 -8.32
CA LEU A 21 7.08 11.20 -8.99
C LEU A 21 8.60 11.01 -8.87
N GLU A 22 9.37 12.08 -8.94
CA GLU A 22 10.81 12.06 -8.66
C GLU A 22 11.09 11.62 -7.23
N TRP A 23 10.41 12.18 -6.23
CA TRP A 23 10.53 11.71 -4.85
C TRP A 23 10.18 10.23 -4.69
N LEU A 24 9.16 9.76 -5.42
CA LEU A 24 8.78 8.36 -5.38
C LEU A 24 9.88 7.45 -5.92
N LEU A 25 10.61 7.88 -6.96
CA LEU A 25 11.71 7.12 -7.53
C LEU A 25 13.00 7.20 -6.72
N SER A 26 13.24 8.34 -6.06
CA SER A 26 14.44 8.55 -5.25
C SER A 26 14.34 7.92 -3.86
N TYR A 27 13.20 8.07 -3.18
CA TYR A 27 13.02 7.59 -1.81
C TYR A 27 12.21 6.31 -1.73
N GLY A 28 11.27 6.11 -2.66
CA GLY A 28 10.29 5.04 -2.58
C GLY A 28 10.91 3.64 -2.62
N GLN A 29 10.12 2.68 -2.15
CA GLN A 29 10.47 1.28 -2.19
C GLN A 29 10.03 0.65 -3.50
N GLU A 30 10.91 -0.18 -4.03
CA GLU A 30 10.72 -0.91 -5.26
C GLU A 30 10.26 -2.35 -4.98
N SER A 31 9.25 -2.82 -5.71
CA SER A 31 8.81 -4.21 -5.69
C SER A 31 8.69 -4.76 -7.10
N HIS A 32 9.24 -5.94 -7.35
CA HIS A 32 9.10 -6.62 -8.63
C HIS A 32 7.93 -7.60 -8.60
N LYS A 33 7.03 -7.49 -9.57
CA LYS A 33 5.95 -8.47 -9.78
C LYS A 33 5.76 -8.72 -11.26
N ARG A 34 5.86 -9.98 -11.70
CA ARG A 34 5.54 -10.40 -13.08
C ARG A 34 6.23 -9.54 -14.17
N GLY A 35 7.51 -9.20 -13.97
CA GLY A 35 8.28 -8.40 -14.93
C GLY A 35 8.04 -6.89 -14.89
N VAL A 36 7.22 -6.38 -13.95
CA VAL A 36 7.04 -4.94 -13.73
C VAL A 36 7.63 -4.50 -12.39
N ARG A 37 8.18 -3.29 -12.36
CA ARG A 37 8.72 -2.62 -11.18
C ARG A 37 7.65 -1.68 -10.63
N LEU A 38 7.24 -1.90 -9.39
CA LEU A 38 6.26 -1.06 -8.68
C LEU A 38 6.98 -0.22 -7.63
N PHE A 39 6.96 1.09 -7.80
CA PHE A 39 7.43 2.06 -6.82
C PHE A 39 6.28 2.53 -5.95
N HIS A 40 6.50 2.57 -4.64
CA HIS A 40 5.55 3.09 -3.65
C HIS A 40 6.29 3.58 -2.41
N PHE A 41 5.71 4.50 -1.65
CA PHE A 41 6.22 4.83 -0.33
C PHE A 41 5.84 3.76 0.70
N ASP A 42 6.82 3.31 1.46
CA ASP A 42 6.61 2.62 2.73
C ASP A 42 6.74 3.62 3.90
N ARG A 43 6.60 3.13 5.14
CA ARG A 43 6.69 4.01 6.31
C ARG A 43 8.06 4.69 6.38
N THR A 44 9.14 3.95 6.11
CA THR A 44 10.52 4.42 6.29
C THR A 44 10.90 5.45 5.23
N SER A 45 10.72 5.12 3.95
CA SER A 45 10.97 6.01 2.82
C SER A 45 10.14 7.29 2.86
N TYR A 46 8.88 7.20 3.30
CA TYR A 46 8.05 8.38 3.49
C TYR A 46 8.62 9.31 4.56
N PHE A 47 9.04 8.77 5.70
CA PHE A 47 9.65 9.60 6.75
C PHE A 47 11.00 10.17 6.33
N GLN A 48 11.78 9.45 5.52
CA GLN A 48 13.01 10.00 4.94
C GLN A 48 12.71 11.20 4.04
N LEU A 49 11.74 11.07 3.12
CA LEU A 49 11.30 12.19 2.27
C LEU A 49 10.89 13.41 3.10
N ILE A 50 10.06 13.23 4.13
CA ILE A 50 9.58 14.34 4.97
C ILE A 50 10.72 15.02 5.74
N ARG A 51 11.81 14.29 6.07
CA ARG A 51 12.96 14.85 6.79
C ARG A 51 13.92 15.63 5.90
N GLU A 52 14.00 15.26 4.62
CA GLU A 52 14.98 15.81 3.68
C GLU A 52 14.40 16.88 2.76
N VAL A 53 13.07 16.93 2.61
CA VAL A 53 12.40 17.92 1.76
C VAL A 53 12.45 19.32 2.38
N ASP A 54 12.60 20.34 1.53
CA ASP A 54 12.52 21.73 1.96
C ASP A 54 11.15 22.06 2.58
N PRO A 55 11.08 22.96 3.58
CA PRO A 55 9.83 23.36 4.21
C PRO A 55 8.75 23.85 3.23
N GLU A 56 9.16 24.51 2.14
CA GLU A 56 8.26 24.99 1.09
C GLU A 56 7.53 23.85 0.35
N ASN A 57 8.19 22.71 0.26
CA ASN A 57 7.73 21.52 -0.45
C ASN A 57 7.06 20.50 0.49
N LEU A 58 7.06 20.75 1.81
CA LEU A 58 6.53 19.85 2.83
C LEU A 58 5.05 19.52 2.59
N ALA A 59 4.23 20.52 2.24
CA ALA A 59 2.80 20.29 1.98
C ALA A 59 2.57 19.33 0.80
N LEU A 60 3.40 19.44 -0.25
CA LEU A 60 3.33 18.55 -1.41
C LEU A 60 3.86 17.15 -1.08
N ALA A 61 4.92 17.06 -0.27
CA ALA A 61 5.49 15.81 0.20
C ALA A 61 4.52 15.06 1.13
N LEU A 62 3.78 15.76 1.99
CA LEU A 62 2.74 15.14 2.81
C LEU A 62 1.67 14.45 1.94
N ARG A 63 1.30 15.07 0.81
CA ARG A 63 0.33 14.52 -0.17
C ARG A 63 0.86 13.35 -1.00
N SER A 64 2.18 13.12 -1.04
CA SER A 64 2.77 12.07 -1.88
C SER A 64 2.66 10.66 -1.30
N ARG A 65 2.30 10.53 -0.02
CA ARG A 65 2.32 9.28 0.76
C ARG A 65 1.71 8.07 0.05
N ASN A 66 0.59 8.26 -0.63
CA ASN A 66 -0.16 7.17 -1.23
C ASN A 66 0.10 7.02 -2.73
N ILE A 67 1.07 7.73 -3.30
CA ILE A 67 1.37 7.62 -4.74
C ILE A 67 2.08 6.30 -5.03
N TYR A 68 1.77 5.71 -6.18
CA TYR A 68 2.52 4.61 -6.76
C TYR A 68 2.79 4.83 -8.24
N ALA A 69 3.86 4.20 -8.73
CA ALA A 69 4.23 4.20 -10.13
C ALA A 69 4.57 2.78 -10.58
N VAL A 70 4.08 2.42 -11.76
CA VAL A 70 4.40 1.15 -12.44
C VAL A 70 5.36 1.45 -13.57
N ILE A 71 6.52 0.81 -13.52
CA ILE A 71 7.60 0.96 -14.48
C ILE A 71 7.90 -0.40 -15.10
N THR A 72 8.08 -0.41 -16.42
CA THR A 72 8.57 -1.57 -17.15
C THR A 72 9.81 -1.14 -17.91
N GLU A 73 10.88 -1.93 -17.79
CA GLU A 73 12.21 -1.62 -18.32
C GLU A 73 12.72 -0.26 -17.82
N SER A 74 12.39 0.82 -18.54
CA SER A 74 12.77 2.19 -18.23
C SER A 74 11.65 3.22 -18.47
N ARG A 75 10.40 2.76 -18.65
CA ARG A 75 9.24 3.62 -18.97
C ARG A 75 8.16 3.53 -17.91
N VAL A 76 7.63 4.68 -17.50
CA VAL A 76 6.46 4.74 -16.60
C VAL A 76 5.19 4.44 -17.39
N ILE A 77 4.55 3.32 -17.08
CA ILE A 77 3.32 2.88 -17.73
C ILE A 77 2.09 3.46 -17.03
N THR A 78 2.12 3.61 -15.70
CA THR A 78 0.98 4.13 -14.94
C THR A 78 1.43 4.78 -13.65
N VAL A 79 0.73 5.84 -13.26
CA VAL A 79 0.85 6.49 -11.95
C VAL A 79 -0.52 6.64 -11.31
N GLY A 80 -0.59 6.63 -9.98
CA GLY A 80 -1.84 6.87 -9.28
C GLY A 80 -1.72 6.89 -7.78
N TYR A 81 -2.86 7.02 -7.10
CA TYR A 81 -2.96 6.87 -5.66
C TYR A 81 -3.39 5.45 -5.29
N ARG A 82 -2.74 4.85 -4.31
CA ARG A 82 -3.19 3.64 -3.63
C ARG A 82 -4.40 4.03 -2.80
N ASP A 83 -5.57 3.72 -3.34
CA ASP A 83 -6.78 3.73 -2.54
C ASP A 83 -6.75 2.58 -1.53
N GLU A 84 -7.40 2.74 -0.37
CA GLU A 84 -7.39 1.73 0.70
C GLU A 84 -7.87 0.33 0.25
N ARG A 85 -8.53 0.25 -0.92
CA ARG A 85 -8.99 -0.97 -1.58
C ARG A 85 -7.85 -1.86 -2.09
N LEU A 86 -6.61 -1.37 -2.14
CA LEU A 86 -5.41 -2.16 -2.44
C LEU A 86 -4.65 -2.65 -1.19
N LYS A 87 -5.22 -2.49 0.02
CA LYS A 87 -4.73 -3.24 1.18
C LYS A 87 -4.75 -4.73 0.78
N PRO A 88 -3.63 -5.48 0.91
CA PRO A 88 -3.72 -6.93 0.85
C PRO A 88 -4.86 -7.31 1.78
N ARG A 89 -5.86 -8.06 1.29
CA ARG A 89 -6.91 -8.61 2.15
C ARG A 89 -6.16 -9.18 3.35
N LYS A 90 -6.35 -8.59 4.54
CA LYS A 90 -5.70 -9.05 5.76
C LYS A 90 -5.83 -10.56 5.74
N SER A 91 -4.72 -11.29 5.75
CA SER A 91 -4.77 -12.75 5.88
C SER A 91 -5.75 -13.03 7.00
N HIS A 92 -6.80 -13.81 6.73
CA HIS A 92 -7.82 -14.11 7.73
C HIS A 92 -7.06 -14.54 8.98
N LYS A 93 -7.08 -13.71 10.03
CA LYS A 93 -6.52 -14.13 11.32
C LYS A 93 -7.30 -15.39 11.65
N ARG A 94 -6.64 -16.56 11.64
CA ARG A 94 -7.23 -17.78 12.21
C ARG A 94 -7.55 -17.41 13.65
N ILE A 95 -8.82 -17.11 13.90
CA ILE A 95 -9.36 -17.08 15.25
C ILE A 95 -9.08 -18.49 15.76
N ARG A 96 -8.07 -18.63 16.62
CA ARG A 96 -7.93 -19.84 17.41
C ARG A 96 -9.20 -19.89 18.24
N ARG A 97 -10.18 -20.68 17.79
CA ARG A 97 -11.32 -21.08 18.61
C ARG A 97 -10.67 -21.64 19.86
N ARG A 98 -10.82 -20.95 21.00
CA ARG A 98 -10.41 -21.50 22.29
C ARG A 98 -11.04 -22.89 22.35
N SER A 99 -10.22 -23.91 22.56
CA SER A 99 -10.69 -25.25 22.89
C SER A 99 -11.73 -25.09 24.00
N PRO A 100 -12.92 -25.69 23.88
CA PRO A 100 -13.92 -25.58 24.94
C PRO A 100 -13.28 -26.12 26.22
N ASP A 101 -13.31 -25.28 27.26
CA ASP A 101 -12.89 -25.64 28.59
C ASP A 101 -13.70 -26.87 29.02
N ARG A 102 -13.00 -27.95 29.37
CA ARG A 102 -13.60 -29.22 29.81
C ARG A 102 -14.11 -29.05 31.24
N GLN A 103 -15.16 -28.27 31.43
CA GLN A 103 -15.89 -28.23 32.70
C GLN A 103 -17.38 -28.26 32.41
N GLY A 104 -17.95 -29.46 32.51
CA GLY A 104 -19.37 -29.69 32.29
C GLY A 104 -19.72 -31.12 31.87
N ILE A 105 -19.07 -32.14 32.44
CA ILE A 105 -19.64 -33.50 32.43
C ILE A 105 -20.62 -33.54 33.61
N HIS A 106 -21.86 -33.11 33.38
CA HIS A 106 -22.95 -33.49 34.27
C HIS A 106 -23.63 -34.73 33.70
N CYS A 107 -23.47 -35.82 34.46
CA CYS A 107 -24.09 -37.11 34.25
C CYS A 107 -25.60 -37.01 34.07
N ILE A 108 -26.06 -37.66 33.00
CA ILE A 108 -27.25 -38.49 32.86
C ILE A 108 -28.08 -38.64 34.15
N GLN A 109 -29.35 -38.23 34.10
CA GLN A 109 -30.44 -39.16 34.44
C GLN A 109 -31.70 -38.86 33.64
N ARG A 110 -32.23 -39.93 33.07
CA ARG A 110 -33.36 -39.99 32.14
C ARG A 110 -34.68 -39.73 32.86
N ARG A 111 -35.62 -39.14 32.11
CA ARG A 111 -37.05 -38.98 32.42
C ARG A 111 -37.76 -40.31 32.78
N SER A 112 -38.59 -40.21 33.82
CA SER A 112 -39.99 -40.64 33.92
C SER A 112 -40.40 -42.09 33.56
N ARG A 113 -40.85 -42.85 34.57
CA ARG A 113 -42.27 -43.23 34.78
C ARG A 113 -42.46 -43.77 36.19
#